data_AF-A0A7Y5BM02-F1
#
_entry.id   AF-A0A7Y5BM02-F1
#
_cell.length_a   1.000
_cell.length_b   1.000
_cell.length_c   1.000
_cell.angle_alpha   90.00
_cell.angle_beta   90.00
_cell.angle_gamma   90.00
#
_symmetry.space_group_name_H-M   'P 1'
#
loop_
_entity.id
_entity.type
_entity.pdbx_description
1 polymer ?
#
loop_
_entity_poly.entity_id
_entity_poly.type
_entity_poly.pdbx_seq_one_letter_code
_entity_poly.pdbx_strand_id
1 'polypeptide(L)' 'YKINTGIYILDTKIVNSVRVGQKIDMPTLLDEHLKSGKKVGTYTSYDYWLDIGQMKDYQKAQEDIKIYFKNERVSKFE' A
#
# COMPACT_ATOMS: atom_id res chain seq x y z
N TYR A 1 6.39 -16.46 -0.48
CA TYR A 1 5.21 -15.98 0.30
C TYR A 1 4.80 -14.62 -0.25
N LYS A 2 3.52 -14.25 -0.20
CA LYS A 2 3.03 -12.92 -0.62
C LYS A 2 2.63 -12.12 0.62
N ILE A 3 2.97 -10.84 0.65
CA ILE A 3 2.61 -9.91 1.73
C ILE A 3 1.72 -8.79 1.17
N ASN A 4 0.89 -8.20 2.03
CA ASN A 4 0.10 -7.03 1.66
C ASN A 4 1.00 -5.79 1.65
N THR A 5 0.94 -4.99 0.58
CA THR A 5 1.76 -3.78 0.40
C THR A 5 1.18 -2.53 1.07
N GLY A 6 -0.02 -2.62 1.64
CA GLY A 6 -0.75 -1.47 2.19
C GLY A 6 -1.36 -0.54 1.13
N ILE A 7 -1.38 -0.96 -0.14
CA ILE A 7 -1.93 -0.18 -1.27
C ILE A 7 -3.22 -0.83 -1.75
N TYR A 8 -4.29 -0.04 -1.85
CA TYR A 8 -5.62 -0.54 -2.19
C TYR A 8 -6.29 0.34 -3.25
N ILE A 9 -7.04 -0.31 -4.14
CA ILE A 9 -8.02 0.33 -5.02
C ILE A 9 -9.39 -0.15 -4.54
N LEU A 10 -10.23 0.78 -4.11
CA LEU A 10 -11.48 0.48 -3.42
C LEU A 10 -12.68 1.07 -4.15
N ASP A 11 -13.72 0.27 -4.36
CA ASP A 11 -15.04 0.75 -4.78
C ASP A 11 -15.69 1.49 -3.61
N THR A 12 -16.34 2.64 -3.84
CA THR A 12 -16.99 3.43 -2.78
C THR A 12 -17.97 2.61 -1.92
N LYS A 13 -18.58 1.55 -2.47
CA LYS A 13 -19.44 0.62 -1.73
C LYS A 13 -18.73 -0.09 -0.57
N ILE A 14 -17.42 -0.39 -0.67
CA ILE A 14 -16.68 -1.01 0.44
C ILE A 14 -16.47 0.01 1.58
N VAL A 15 -16.17 1.25 1.22
CA VAL A 15 -16.00 2.35 2.19
C VAL A 15 -17.31 2.62 2.90
N ASN A 16 -18.41 2.71 2.15
CA ASN A 16 -19.76 2.94 2.70
C ASN A 16 -20.30 1.76 3.53
N SER A 17 -19.67 0.58 3.45
CA SER A 17 -20.05 -0.56 4.30
C SER A 17 -19.46 -0.49 5.71
N VAL A 18 -18.47 0.37 5.93
CA VAL A 18 -17.85 0.55 7.24
C VAL A 18 -18.75 1.39 8.13
N ARG A 19 -19.08 0.88 9.32
CA ARG A 19 -19.90 1.61 10.28
C ARG A 19 -19.14 2.79 10.87
N VAL A 20 -19.79 3.95 10.92
CA VAL A 20 -19.23 5.15 11.54
C VAL A 20 -18.83 4.88 12.99
N GLY A 21 -17.61 5.25 13.37
CA GLY A 21 -17.05 5.06 14.71
C GLY A 21 -16.57 3.63 15.01
N GLN A 22 -16.76 2.68 14.10
CA GLN A 22 -16.20 1.33 14.26
C GLN A 22 -14.73 1.31 13.83
N LYS A 23 -13.86 0.87 14.72
CA LYS A 23 -12.50 0.50 14.36
C LYS A 23 -12.52 -0.81 13.59
N ILE A 24 -11.96 -0.80 12.39
CA ILE A 24 -11.73 -1.98 11.56
C ILE A 24 -10.43 -1.78 10.79
N ASP A 25 -9.66 -2.84 10.58
CA ASP A 25 -8.46 -2.82 9.73
C ASP A 25 -8.76 -3.40 8.34
N MET A 26 -7.86 -3.12 7.40
CA MET A 26 -8.03 -3.55 6.01
C MET A 26 -8.07 -5.07 5.84
N PRO A 27 -7.21 -5.88 6.50
CA PRO A 27 -7.33 -7.34 6.42
C PRO A 27 -8.70 -7.85 6.86
N THR A 28 -9.22 -7.37 7.99
CA THR A 28 -10.54 -7.78 8.51
C THR A 28 -11.65 -7.37 7.56
N LEU A 29 -11.64 -6.12 7.07
CA LEU A 29 -12.64 -5.62 6.12
C LEU A 29 -12.66 -6.44 4.82
N LEU A 30 -11.50 -6.77 4.25
CA LEU A 30 -11.41 -7.56 3.03
C LEU A 30 -11.87 -9.01 3.24
N ASP A 31 -11.50 -9.61 4.38
CA ASP A 31 -11.92 -10.97 4.75
C ASP A 31 -13.44 -11.09 4.95
N GLU A 32 -14.06 -10.10 5.61
CA GLU A 32 -15.52 -10.03 5.75
C GLU A 32 -16.23 -9.96 4.38
N HIS A 33 -15.70 -9.15 3.44
CA HIS A 33 -16.27 -9.04 2.10
C HIS A 33 -16.09 -10.35 1.31
N LEU A 34 -14.93 -11.00 1.40
CA LEU A 34 -14.69 -12.31 0.81
C LEU A 34 -15.68 -13.36 1.35
N LYS A 35 -15.86 -13.43 2.66
CA LYS A 35 -16.82 -14.32 3.33
C LYS A 35 -18.27 -14.05 2.91
N SER A 36 -18.60 -12.80 2.58
CA SER A 36 -19.91 -12.42 2.03
C SER A 36 -20.09 -12.74 0.54
N GLY A 37 -19.13 -13.43 -0.09
CA GLY A 37 -19.18 -13.81 -1.50
C GLY A 37 -18.82 -12.68 -2.47
N LYS A 38 -18.29 -11.56 -1.98
CA LYS A 38 -17.82 -10.45 -2.83
C LYS A 38 -16.41 -10.74 -3.34
N LYS A 39 -16.10 -10.15 -4.50
CA LYS A 39 -14.79 -10.33 -5.14
C LYS A 39 -13.77 -9.36 -4.55
N VAL A 40 -12.63 -9.90 -4.11
CA VAL A 40 -11.43 -9.13 -3.79
C VAL A 40 -10.32 -9.60 -4.73
N GLY A 41 -9.84 -8.69 -5.57
CA GLY A 41 -8.71 -8.94 -6.47
C GLY A 41 -7.37 -8.66 -5.79
N THR A 42 -6.31 -9.32 -6.26
CA THR A 42 -4.94 -8.99 -5.85
C THR A 42 -4.06 -8.79 -7.07
N TYR A 43 -3.09 -7.89 -6.95
CA TYR A 43 -2.05 -7.66 -7.93
C TYR A 43 -0.69 -7.84 -7.24
N THR A 44 0.23 -8.56 -7.87
CA THR A 44 1.59 -8.76 -7.34
C THR A 44 2.53 -7.80 -8.06
N SER A 45 2.99 -6.76 -7.36
CA SER A 45 4.06 -5.88 -7.85
C SER A 45 5.42 -6.51 -7.55
N TYR A 46 6.38 -6.27 -8.44
CA TYR A 46 7.79 -6.63 -8.29
C TYR A 46 8.68 -5.39 -8.15
N ASP A 47 8.06 -4.23 -7.95
CA ASP A 47 8.74 -2.95 -7.85
C ASP A 47 9.37 -2.78 -6.46
N TYR A 48 10.25 -1.80 -6.34
CA TYR A 48 10.80 -1.42 -5.05
C TYR A 48 9.67 -0.97 -4.10
N TRP A 49 9.58 -1.61 -2.95
CA TRP A 49 8.64 -1.29 -1.88
C TRP A 49 9.33 -1.45 -0.52
N LEU A 50 9.07 -0.52 0.39
CA LEU A 50 9.63 -0.52 1.74
C LEU A 50 8.55 -0.05 2.73
N ASP A 51 8.25 -0.90 3.71
CA ASP A 51 7.43 -0.53 4.87
C ASP A 51 8.29 0.19 5.91
N ILE A 52 7.94 1.44 6.23
CA ILE A 52 8.70 2.29 7.16
C ILE A 52 7.99 2.31 8.51
N GLY A 53 8.27 1.29 9.34
CA GLY A 53 7.68 1.16 10.67
C GLY A 53 8.64 1.49 11.83
N GLN A 54 9.95 1.46 11.60
CA GLN A 54 10.99 1.67 12.62
C GLN A 54 12.10 2.60 12.10
N MET A 55 12.92 3.15 13.02
CA MET A 55 13.99 4.08 12.68
C MET A 55 14.98 3.53 11.64
N LYS A 56 15.29 2.23 11.71
CA LYS A 56 16.17 1.55 10.73
C LYS A 56 15.57 1.53 9.32
N ASP A 57 14.25 1.39 9.20
CA ASP A 57 13.56 1.35 7.91
C ASP A 57 13.55 2.75 7.29
N TYR A 58 13.37 3.77 8.12
CA TYR A 58 13.51 5.17 7.71
C TYR A 58 14.93 5.47 7.21
N GLN A 59 15.96 5.06 7.96
CA GLN A 59 17.36 5.25 7.54
C GLN A 59 17.64 4.56 6.21
N LYS A 60 17.15 3.33 6.02
CA LYS A 60 17.25 2.61 4.76
C LYS A 60 16.58 3.37 3.61
N ALA A 61 15.37 3.91 3.81
CA ALA A 61 14.68 4.71 2.79
C ALA A 61 15.51 5.92 2.33
N GLN A 62 16.22 6.59 3.25
CA GLN A 62 17.10 7.72 2.95
C GLN A 62 18.34 7.34 2.13
N GLU A 63 18.80 6.10 2.24
CA GLU A 63 19.90 5.57 1.44
C GLU A 63 19.39 5.12 0.06
N ASP A 64 18.31 4.34 0.05
CA ASP A 64 17.70 3.79 -1.17
C ASP A 64 17.30 4.91 -2.15
N ILE A 65 16.75 6.03 -1.68
CA ILE A 65 16.39 7.15 -2.55
C ILE A 65 17.60 7.71 -3.32
N LYS A 66 18.79 7.71 -2.71
CA LYS A 66 20.02 8.22 -3.34
C LYS A 66 20.53 7.25 -4.40
N ILE A 67 20.24 5.97 -4.28
CA ILE A 67 20.69 4.92 -5.20
C ILE A 67 19.74 4.84 -6.39
N TYR A 68 18.45 4.75 -6.13
CA TYR A 68 17.45 4.44 -7.16
C TYR A 68 16.92 5.68 -7.91
N PHE A 69 17.02 6.89 -7.33
CA PHE A 69 16.29 8.06 -7.85
C PHE A 69 17.15 9.32 -8.09
N LYS A 70 18.49 9.19 -8.14
CA LYS A 70 19.39 10.34 -8.26
C LYS A 70 19.51 10.97 -9.67
N ASN A 71 19.03 10.31 -10.73
CA ASN A 71 19.32 10.71 -12.11
C ASN A 71 18.17 11.39 -12.88
N GLU A 72 17.03 11.72 -12.26
CA GLU A 72 15.89 12.32 -12.99
C GLU A 72 15.72 13.84 -12.82
N ARG A 73 16.66 14.52 -12.15
CA ARG A 73 16.62 15.99 -11.97
C ARG A 73 17.71 16.74 -12.75
N VAL A 74 17.87 16.44 -14.04
CA VAL A 74 18.49 17.37 -15.00
C VAL A 74 17.79 17.15 -16.34
N SER A 75 17.29 18.21 -16.99
CA SER A 75 16.69 18.26 -18.35
C SER A 75 15.15 18.29 -18.53
N LYS A 76 14.35 18.86 -17.62
CA LYS A 76 12.95 19.20 -17.97
C LYS A 76 12.47 20.61 -17.63
N PHE A 77 13.37 21.51 -17.25
CA PHE A 77 13.05 22.93 -17.02
C PHE A 77 14.18 23.87 -17.50
N GLU A 78 14.78 23.56 -18.66
CA GLU A 78 15.46 24.55 -19.52
C GLU A 78 14.79 24.53 -20.89
#